data_AF-C3Y401-F1
#
_entry.id   AF-C3Y401-F1
#
_cell.length_a   1.000
_cell.length_b   1.000
_cell.length_c   1.000
_cell.angle_alpha   90.00
_cell.angle_beta   90.00
_cell.angle_gamma   90.00
#
_symmetry.space_group_name_H-M   'P 1'
#
loop_
_entity.id
_entity.type
_entity.pdbx_description
1 polymer ?
#
loop_
_entity_poly.entity_id
_entity_poly.type
_entity_poly.pdbx_seq_one_letter_code
_entity_poly.pdbx_strand_id
1 'polypeptide(L)'
;MSSEKLNNAGSPFQDAGLAYKREAQHRLEKLKTLDSVGIKPRVFVNRSLRLDKIKFYGFDMDYTLAVYKSPEYECLAFDQVLKRMVDIGYPEELLKFEYDPSFAVRGLWFDRTYGNLLKVDPYGNILVCVHGFHFMSAAEISELYPNKFIQPQPNDDRIFVLNTLFNLPETYLLACLIDYLTNAPGSIMEKTGVRI
;
A
#
# COMPACT_ATOMS: atom_id res chain seq x y z
N MET A 1 17.49 45.86 34.96
CA MET A 1 16.67 44.75 35.48
C MET A 1 15.45 44.63 34.57
N SER A 2 15.17 43.58 33.81
CA SER A 2 15.80 42.28 33.56
C SER A 2 15.34 41.90 32.15
N SER A 3 16.29 41.64 31.26
CA SER A 3 16.05 41.15 29.89
C SER A 3 16.64 39.75 29.77
N GLU A 4 16.12 38.80 30.54
CA GLU A 4 16.46 37.39 30.45
C GLU A 4 15.22 36.58 30.81
N LYS A 5 14.50 36.09 29.79
CA LYS A 5 13.62 34.89 29.81
C LYS A 5 12.95 34.71 28.45
N LEU A 6 13.73 34.47 27.41
CA LEU A 6 13.27 33.95 26.13
C LEU A 6 14.43 33.16 25.52
N ASN A 7 14.71 31.98 26.08
CA ASN A 7 15.61 30.97 25.50
C ASN A 7 15.41 29.64 26.23
N ASN A 8 14.39 28.87 25.82
CA ASN A 8 14.43 27.39 25.78
C ASN A 8 13.09 26.84 25.28
N ALA A 9 12.89 26.88 23.97
CA ALA A 9 12.01 25.93 23.31
C ALA A 9 12.87 25.30 22.20
N GLY A 10 13.34 24.07 22.44
CA GLY A 10 14.11 23.33 21.45
C GLY A 10 13.33 23.26 20.15
N SER A 11 14.00 23.45 19.02
CA SER A 11 13.31 23.39 17.72
C SER A 11 12.78 21.96 17.52
N PRO A 12 11.55 21.79 16.97
CA PRO A 12 10.97 20.46 16.72
C PRO A 12 11.86 19.53 15.89
N PHE A 13 12.76 20.10 15.10
CA PHE A 13 13.73 19.39 14.26
C PHE A 13 14.88 18.73 15.07
N GLN A 14 15.27 19.28 16.22
CA GLN A 14 16.31 18.68 17.08
C GLN A 14 15.78 17.46 17.84
N ASP A 15 14.54 17.53 18.33
CA ASP A 15 13.91 16.43 19.06
C ASP A 15 13.61 15.23 18.15
N ALA A 16 13.16 15.48 16.91
CA ALA A 16 13.00 14.43 15.90
C ALA A 16 14.34 13.74 15.57
N GLY A 17 15.44 14.51 15.46
CA GLY A 17 16.77 13.96 15.21
C GLY A 17 17.31 13.09 16.34
N LEU A 18 17.04 13.46 17.60
CA LEU A 18 17.38 12.65 18.78
C LEU A 18 16.54 11.38 18.87
N ALA A 19 15.25 11.46 18.58
CA ALA A 19 14.36 10.30 18.51
C ALA A 19 14.83 9.30 17.44
N TYR A 20 15.21 9.80 16.25
CA TYR A 20 15.71 8.98 15.15
C TYR A 20 17.03 8.29 15.51
N LYS A 21 17.96 8.99 16.17
CA LYS A 21 19.22 8.39 16.65
C LYS A 21 18.99 7.28 17.67
N ARG A 22 18.07 7.47 18.61
CA ARG A 22 17.70 6.45 19.62
C ARG A 22 17.06 5.23 18.95
N GLU A 23 16.18 5.45 17.98
CA GLU A 23 15.54 4.35 17.24
C GLU A 23 16.54 3.58 16.37
N ALA A 24 17.48 4.26 15.73
CA ALA A 24 18.55 3.63 14.96
C ALA A 24 19.48 2.78 15.84
N GLN A 25 19.86 3.30 17.02
CA GLN A 25 20.65 2.54 18.01
C GLN A 25 19.88 1.29 18.49
N HIS A 26 18.59 1.43 18.77
CA HIS A 26 17.75 0.31 19.17
C HIS A 26 17.60 -0.75 18.05
N ARG A 27 17.47 -0.33 16.78
CA ARG A 27 17.45 -1.26 15.63
C ARG A 27 18.79 -1.98 15.44
N LEU A 28 19.91 -1.29 15.68
CA LEU A 28 21.24 -1.90 15.63
C LEU A 28 21.44 -2.94 16.74
N GLU A 29 20.95 -2.67 17.94
CA GLU A 29 20.92 -3.66 19.02
C GLU A 29 20.00 -4.83 18.67
N LYS A 30 18.83 -4.57 18.09
CA LYS A 30 17.92 -5.63 17.61
C LYS A 30 18.56 -6.50 16.54
N LEU A 31 19.34 -5.93 15.61
CA LEU A 31 20.14 -6.68 14.64
C LEU A 31 21.16 -7.62 15.33
N LYS A 32 21.83 -7.14 16.37
CA LYS A 32 22.73 -7.97 17.19
C LYS A 32 21.99 -9.10 17.93
N THR A 33 20.74 -8.86 18.35
CA THR A 33 19.91 -9.92 18.95
C THR A 33 19.38 -10.91 17.92
N LEU A 34 19.11 -10.49 16.68
CA LEU A 34 18.69 -11.39 15.60
C LEU A 34 19.79 -12.39 15.21
N ASP A 35 21.06 -11.97 15.30
CA ASP A 35 22.21 -12.87 15.16
C ASP A 35 22.21 -13.97 16.25
N SER A 36 21.74 -13.67 17.47
CA SER A 36 21.63 -14.65 18.56
C SER A 36 20.47 -15.65 18.42
N VAL A 37 19.44 -15.29 17.63
CA VAL A 37 18.29 -16.15 17.28
C VAL A 37 18.55 -16.97 16.00
N GLY A 38 19.72 -16.80 15.37
CA GLY A 38 20.11 -17.54 14.15
C GLY A 38 19.53 -16.99 12.84
N ILE A 39 18.81 -15.86 12.89
CA ILE A 39 18.33 -15.15 11.71
C ILE A 39 19.45 -14.21 11.24
N LYS A 40 20.40 -14.78 10.49
CA LYS A 40 21.46 -13.99 9.87
C LYS A 40 20.87 -13.03 8.82
N PRO A 41 21.36 -11.79 8.72
CA PRO A 41 21.02 -10.94 7.58
C PRO A 41 21.47 -11.63 6.29
N ARG A 42 20.51 -11.92 5.40
CA ARG A 42 20.73 -12.64 4.13
C ARG A 42 20.47 -11.71 2.95
N VAL A 43 21.31 -11.82 1.93
CA VAL A 43 21.10 -11.21 0.62
C VAL A 43 20.77 -12.33 -0.37
N PHE A 44 19.60 -12.25 -1.00
CA PHE A 44 19.16 -13.23 -1.99
C PHE A 44 19.70 -12.87 -3.38
N VAL A 45 20.07 -13.89 -4.17
CA VAL A 45 20.75 -13.70 -5.46
C VAL A 45 19.94 -14.33 -6.59
N ASN A 46 19.41 -13.50 -7.49
CA ASN A 46 18.75 -13.96 -8.72
C ASN A 46 19.74 -14.16 -9.88
N ARG A 47 20.77 -13.29 -9.97
CA ARG A 47 21.83 -13.33 -10.99
C ARG A 47 23.18 -13.10 -10.32
N SER A 48 24.22 -13.79 -10.78
CA SER A 48 25.57 -13.62 -10.26
C SER A 48 26.05 -12.17 -10.42
N LEU A 49 26.53 -11.58 -9.33
CA LEU A 49 27.01 -10.19 -9.29
C LEU A 49 28.39 -10.14 -8.62
N ARG A 50 29.34 -9.47 -9.28
CA ARG A 50 30.71 -9.28 -8.79
C ARG A 50 30.87 -7.93 -8.10
N LEU A 51 30.73 -7.91 -6.78
CA LEU A 51 30.82 -6.68 -5.98
C LEU A 51 32.20 -6.01 -6.05
N ASP A 52 33.27 -6.76 -6.32
CA ASP A 52 34.63 -6.26 -6.55
C ASP A 52 34.73 -5.29 -7.73
N LYS A 53 33.81 -5.39 -8.70
CA LYS A 53 33.80 -4.54 -9.90
C LYS A 53 32.94 -3.29 -9.76
N ILE A 54 32.14 -3.15 -8.70
CA ILE A 54 31.22 -2.03 -8.52
C ILE A 54 31.95 -0.86 -7.87
N LYS A 55 31.97 0.29 -8.55
CA LYS A 55 32.65 1.51 -8.09
C LYS A 55 31.74 2.52 -7.39
N PHE A 56 30.44 2.47 -7.68
CA PHE A 56 29.45 3.42 -7.18
C PHE A 56 28.23 2.67 -6.69
N TYR A 57 27.67 3.13 -5.58
CA TYR A 57 26.45 2.60 -4.97
C TYR A 57 25.42 3.74 -4.93
N GLY A 58 24.36 3.61 -5.72
CA GLY A 58 23.21 4.50 -5.68
C GLY A 58 22.18 3.99 -4.68
N PHE A 59 21.56 4.90 -3.93
CA PHE A 59 20.48 4.59 -3.00
C PHE A 59 19.25 5.40 -3.36
N ASP A 60 18.11 4.73 -3.39
CA ASP A 60 16.81 5.38 -3.36
C ASP A 60 16.48 5.82 -1.91
N MET A 61 15.57 6.77 -1.73
CA MET A 61 15.23 7.31 -0.41
C MET A 61 14.10 6.51 0.22
N ASP A 62 12.90 6.63 -0.34
CA ASP A 62 11.67 6.17 0.30
C ASP A 62 11.53 4.65 0.21
N TYR A 63 11.16 4.02 1.32
CA TYR A 63 11.15 2.55 1.48
C TYR A 63 12.49 1.83 1.21
N THR A 64 13.57 2.56 0.94
CA THR A 64 14.94 2.03 0.79
C THR A 64 15.84 2.45 1.96
N LEU A 65 16.11 3.76 2.09
CA LEU A 65 16.83 4.31 3.25
C LEU A 65 15.85 4.72 4.35
N ALA A 66 14.75 5.37 3.97
CA ALA A 66 13.67 5.80 4.84
C ALA A 66 12.55 4.75 4.82
N VAL A 67 12.67 3.76 5.70
CA VAL A 67 11.60 2.76 5.89
C VAL A 67 10.57 3.32 6.86
N TYR A 68 9.39 3.66 6.34
CA TYR A 68 8.26 4.13 7.13
C TYR A 68 7.74 3.06 8.09
N LYS A 69 7.15 3.51 9.20
CA LYS A 69 6.52 2.62 10.18
C LYS A 69 5.17 2.18 9.65
N SER A 70 4.96 0.87 9.65
CA SER A 70 3.72 0.23 9.25
C SER A 70 3.05 -0.35 10.50
N PRO A 71 1.73 -0.12 10.71
CA PRO A 71 0.77 0.45 9.76
C PRO A 71 0.57 1.98 9.86
N GLU A 72 1.30 2.69 10.73
CA GLU A 72 0.98 4.09 11.06
C GLU A 72 1.07 5.04 9.86
N TYR A 73 2.03 4.83 8.97
CA TYR A 73 2.16 5.65 7.75
C TYR A 73 1.01 5.40 6.78
N GLU A 74 0.63 4.14 6.58
CA GLU A 74 -0.49 3.75 5.72
C GLU A 74 -1.82 4.27 6.26
N CYS A 75 -2.06 4.21 7.58
CA CYS A 75 -3.24 4.81 8.21
C CYS A 75 -3.30 6.32 7.95
N LEU A 76 -2.18 7.03 8.14
CA LEU A 76 -2.13 8.48 7.89
C LEU A 76 -2.44 8.82 6.43
N ALA A 77 -1.86 8.07 5.49
CA ALA A 77 -2.11 8.26 4.07
C ALA A 77 -3.58 7.99 3.72
N PHE A 78 -4.16 6.92 4.26
CA PHE A 78 -5.57 6.57 4.07
C PHE A 78 -6.50 7.69 4.55
N ASP A 79 -6.31 8.19 5.76
CA ASP A 79 -7.11 9.27 6.34
C ASP A 79 -7.02 10.57 5.51
N GLN A 80 -5.84 10.87 4.97
CA GLN A 80 -5.64 12.05 4.12
C GLN A 80 -6.38 11.92 2.78
N VAL A 81 -6.36 10.73 2.17
CA VAL A 81 -7.09 10.48 0.93
C VAL A 81 -8.59 10.56 1.16
N LEU A 82 -9.12 9.97 2.24
CA LEU A 82 -10.54 10.06 2.59
C LEU A 82 -11.01 11.52 2.74
N LYS A 83 -10.25 12.34 3.47
CA LYS A 83 -10.55 13.78 3.61
C LYS A 83 -10.59 14.46 2.25
N ARG A 84 -9.58 14.20 1.40
CA ARG A 84 -9.53 14.76 0.06
C ARG A 84 -10.70 14.31 -0.82
N MET A 85 -11.16 13.07 -0.69
CA MET A 85 -12.31 12.55 -1.43
C MET A 85 -13.60 13.26 -1.03
N VAL A 86 -13.83 13.48 0.26
CA VAL A 86 -14.99 14.23 0.74
C VAL A 86 -14.93 15.68 0.28
N ASP A 87 -13.75 16.31 0.31
CA ASP A 87 -13.55 17.69 -0.18
C ASP A 87 -13.93 17.85 -1.67
N ILE A 88 -13.77 16.81 -2.50
CA ILE A 88 -14.13 16.85 -3.92
C ILE A 88 -15.58 16.41 -4.18
N GLY A 89 -16.36 16.07 -3.13
CA GLY A 89 -17.79 15.81 -3.22
C GLY A 89 -18.24 14.36 -3.01
N TYR A 90 -17.37 13.46 -2.54
CA TYR A 90 -17.82 12.14 -2.10
C TYR A 90 -18.60 12.21 -0.77
N PRO A 91 -19.45 11.20 -0.45
CA PRO A 91 -20.25 11.20 0.77
C PRO A 91 -19.42 11.27 2.05
N GLU A 92 -19.89 12.03 3.05
CA GLU A 92 -19.20 12.20 4.33
C GLU A 92 -19.08 10.89 5.12
N GLU A 93 -19.93 9.90 4.82
CA GLU A 93 -19.87 8.56 5.41
C GLU A 93 -18.53 7.86 5.20
N LEU A 94 -17.79 8.21 4.14
CA LEU A 94 -16.47 7.66 3.87
C LEU A 94 -15.46 7.96 5.00
N LEU A 95 -15.63 9.05 5.74
CA LEU A 95 -14.76 9.40 6.88
C LEU A 95 -14.85 8.41 8.04
N LYS A 96 -15.85 7.51 8.03
CA LYS A 96 -16.01 6.46 9.04
C LYS A 96 -15.17 5.22 8.75
N PHE A 97 -14.54 5.13 7.58
CA PHE A 97 -13.71 3.99 7.23
C PHE A 97 -12.42 4.01 8.05
N GLU A 98 -12.02 2.83 8.52
CA GLU A 98 -10.77 2.61 9.24
C GLU A 98 -9.87 1.71 8.41
N TYR A 99 -8.58 2.05 8.31
CA TYR A 99 -7.64 1.26 7.54
C TYR A 99 -7.35 -0.09 8.20
N ASP A 100 -7.52 -1.19 7.46
CA ASP A 100 -7.14 -2.54 7.89
C ASP A 100 -5.87 -3.02 7.17
N PRO A 101 -4.72 -3.11 7.87
CA PRO A 101 -3.46 -3.55 7.27
C PRO A 101 -3.44 -5.05 6.90
N SER A 102 -4.43 -5.84 7.34
CA SER A 102 -4.47 -7.28 7.07
C SER A 102 -4.99 -7.64 5.68
N PHE A 103 -5.74 -6.73 5.04
CA PHE A 103 -6.38 -6.98 3.75
C PHE A 103 -5.46 -6.71 2.56
N ALA A 104 -4.81 -5.54 2.53
CA ALA A 104 -4.08 -5.09 1.35
C ALA A 104 -2.74 -5.82 1.19
N VAL A 105 -2.52 -6.39 0.00
CA VAL A 105 -1.25 -7.03 -0.37
C VAL A 105 -0.64 -6.29 -1.56
N ARG A 106 0.67 -6.08 -1.52
CA ARG A 106 1.41 -5.44 -2.62
C ARG A 106 1.38 -6.30 -3.89
N GLY A 107 1.23 -5.64 -5.03
CA GLY A 107 1.29 -6.26 -6.36
C GLY A 107 -0.06 -6.76 -6.88
N LEU A 108 -1.16 -6.35 -6.26
CA LEU A 108 -2.50 -6.59 -6.80
C LEU A 108 -2.74 -5.76 -8.06
N TRP A 109 -3.54 -6.31 -8.96
CA TRP A 109 -3.97 -5.65 -10.18
C TRP A 109 -5.40 -5.17 -9.99
N PHE A 110 -5.64 -3.90 -10.24
CA PHE A 110 -6.98 -3.33 -10.19
C PHE A 110 -7.57 -3.26 -11.60
N ASP A 111 -8.68 -3.96 -11.81
CA ASP A 111 -9.47 -3.91 -13.04
C ASP A 111 -10.51 -2.79 -12.95
N ARG A 112 -10.23 -1.68 -13.64
CA ARG A 112 -11.10 -0.51 -13.66
C ARG A 112 -12.43 -0.74 -14.37
N THR A 113 -12.51 -1.76 -15.26
CA THR A 113 -13.75 -2.06 -15.97
C THR A 113 -14.78 -2.74 -15.08
N TYR A 114 -14.34 -3.60 -14.17
CA TYR A 114 -15.24 -4.38 -13.30
C TYR A 114 -15.14 -4.01 -11.82
N GLY A 115 -14.16 -3.18 -11.43
CA GLY A 115 -13.91 -2.86 -10.03
C GLY A 115 -13.39 -4.04 -9.22
N ASN A 116 -12.52 -4.87 -9.82
CA ASN A 116 -11.99 -6.07 -9.15
C ASN A 116 -10.52 -5.91 -8.78
N LEU A 117 -10.16 -6.41 -7.60
CA LEU A 117 -8.77 -6.62 -7.20
C LEU A 117 -8.37 -8.06 -7.55
N LEU A 118 -7.35 -8.18 -8.40
CA LEU A 118 -6.86 -9.43 -8.95
C LEU A 118 -5.47 -9.73 -8.43
N LYS A 119 -5.27 -10.93 -7.92
CA LYS A 119 -3.94 -11.50 -7.72
C LYS A 119 -3.64 -12.37 -8.92
N VAL A 120 -2.60 -12.03 -9.66
CA VAL A 120 -2.22 -12.75 -10.88
C VAL A 120 -0.86 -13.41 -10.74
N ASP A 121 -0.64 -14.47 -11.50
CA ASP A 121 0.68 -15.05 -11.68
C ASP A 121 1.52 -14.27 -12.72
N PRO A 122 2.81 -14.59 -12.90
CA PRO A 122 3.65 -13.92 -13.90
C PRO A 122 3.21 -14.09 -15.35
N TYR A 123 2.33 -15.06 -15.64
CA TYR A 123 1.81 -15.32 -16.97
C TYR A 123 0.50 -14.58 -17.23
N GLY A 124 -0.17 -14.04 -16.20
CA GLY A 124 -1.46 -13.35 -16.30
C GLY A 124 -2.66 -14.20 -15.89
N ASN A 125 -2.46 -15.40 -15.34
CA ASN A 125 -3.55 -16.20 -14.81
C ASN A 125 -4.04 -15.63 -13.47
N ILE A 126 -5.36 -15.55 -13.32
CA ILE A 126 -6.00 -15.02 -12.12
C ILE A 126 -5.99 -16.11 -11.03
N LEU A 127 -5.29 -15.83 -9.94
CA LEU A 127 -5.19 -16.70 -8.77
C LEU A 127 -6.29 -16.40 -7.74
N VAL A 128 -6.56 -15.11 -7.53
CA VAL A 128 -7.59 -14.61 -6.60
C VAL A 128 -8.26 -13.40 -7.23
N CYS A 129 -9.57 -13.28 -7.07
CA CYS A 129 -10.35 -12.12 -7.48
C CYS A 129 -11.24 -11.69 -6.31
N VAL A 130 -11.20 -10.40 -5.99
CA VAL A 130 -12.00 -9.80 -4.92
C VAL A 130 -12.76 -8.62 -5.48
N HIS A 131 -14.06 -8.56 -5.19
CA HIS A 131 -14.93 -7.43 -5.52
C HIS A 131 -15.37 -6.76 -4.22
N GLY A 132 -14.86 -5.56 -3.93
CA GLY A 132 -15.00 -4.97 -2.60
C GLY A 132 -14.33 -5.86 -1.54
N PHE A 133 -15.12 -6.46 -0.66
CA PHE A 133 -14.66 -7.48 0.30
C PHE A 133 -15.13 -8.91 -0.02
N HIS A 134 -15.85 -9.11 -1.13
CA HIS A 134 -16.33 -10.42 -1.56
C HIS A 134 -15.24 -11.16 -2.34
N PHE A 135 -14.80 -12.30 -1.80
CA PHE A 135 -13.89 -13.20 -2.50
C PHE A 135 -14.68 -14.03 -3.51
N MET A 136 -14.39 -13.84 -4.79
CA MET A 136 -15.13 -14.50 -5.86
C MET A 136 -14.70 -15.96 -6.00
N SER A 137 -15.68 -16.82 -6.22
CA SER A 137 -15.51 -18.22 -6.57
C SER A 137 -14.98 -18.37 -8.00
N ALA A 138 -14.42 -19.55 -8.29
CA ALA A 138 -13.91 -19.86 -9.62
C ALA A 138 -14.98 -19.80 -10.73
N ALA A 139 -16.26 -19.99 -10.39
CA ALA A 139 -17.38 -19.88 -11.33
C ALA A 139 -17.64 -18.42 -11.68
N GLU A 140 -17.80 -17.56 -10.67
CA GLU A 140 -18.02 -16.11 -10.84
C GLU A 140 -16.84 -15.47 -11.61
N ILE A 141 -15.61 -15.88 -11.31
CA ILE A 141 -14.41 -15.42 -12.06
C ILE A 141 -14.53 -15.81 -13.53
N SER A 142 -15.01 -17.02 -13.85
CA SER A 142 -15.13 -17.48 -15.25
C SER A 142 -16.19 -16.70 -16.02
N GLU A 143 -17.21 -16.17 -15.36
CA GLU A 143 -18.26 -15.37 -16.00
C GLU A 143 -17.74 -13.99 -16.45
N LEU A 144 -16.89 -13.35 -15.63
CA LEU A 144 -16.26 -12.06 -15.94
C LEU A 144 -14.99 -12.21 -16.78
N TYR A 145 -14.23 -13.27 -16.54
CA TYR A 145 -12.95 -13.60 -17.17
C TYR A 145 -13.02 -15.03 -17.74
N PRO A 146 -13.58 -15.24 -18.94
CA PRO A 146 -13.81 -16.58 -19.51
C PRO A 146 -12.57 -17.48 -19.55
N ASN A 147 -11.39 -16.90 -19.79
CA ASN A 147 -10.12 -17.64 -19.83
C ASN A 147 -9.34 -17.61 -18.51
N LYS A 148 -9.91 -17.02 -17.43
CA LYS A 148 -9.24 -16.75 -16.15
C LYS A 148 -7.87 -16.11 -16.31
N PHE A 149 -7.75 -15.30 -17.35
CA PHE A 149 -6.50 -14.77 -17.84
C PHE A 149 -6.70 -13.30 -18.15
N ILE A 150 -5.73 -12.50 -17.74
CA ILE A 150 -5.70 -11.08 -18.06
C ILE A 150 -4.27 -10.66 -18.38
N GLN A 151 -4.13 -9.94 -19.48
CA GLN A 151 -2.86 -9.40 -19.92
C GLN A 151 -3.01 -7.90 -20.15
N PRO A 152 -2.20 -7.06 -19.48
CA PRO A 152 -2.21 -5.64 -19.74
C PRO A 152 -1.76 -5.42 -21.18
N GLN A 153 -2.61 -4.78 -21.97
CA GLN A 153 -2.25 -4.43 -23.34
C GLN A 153 -1.47 -3.11 -23.35
N PRO A 154 -0.52 -2.93 -24.28
CA PRO A 154 0.11 -1.64 -24.48
C PRO A 154 -0.96 -0.59 -24.81
N ASN A 155 -1.00 0.50 -24.04
CA ASN A 155 -1.99 1.60 -24.14
C ASN A 155 -3.42 1.28 -23.63
N ASP A 156 -3.59 0.22 -22.83
CA ASP A 156 -4.86 -0.04 -22.15
C ASP A 156 -4.79 0.40 -20.69
N ASP A 157 -5.61 1.40 -20.35
CA ASP A 157 -5.74 1.95 -18.99
C ASP A 157 -6.66 1.11 -18.09
N ARG A 158 -7.17 -0.01 -18.59
CA ARG A 158 -8.06 -0.91 -17.83
C ARG A 158 -7.40 -1.47 -16.57
N ILE A 159 -6.15 -1.91 -16.67
CA ILE A 159 -5.45 -2.57 -15.57
C ILE A 159 -4.43 -1.64 -14.94
N PHE A 160 -4.61 -1.37 -13.66
CA PHE A 160 -3.64 -0.64 -12.86
C PHE A 160 -2.91 -1.58 -11.90
N VAL A 161 -1.57 -1.53 -11.88
CA VAL A 161 -0.76 -2.44 -11.06
C VAL A 161 -0.25 -1.74 -9.80
N LEU A 162 -0.72 -2.20 -8.64
CA LEU A 162 -0.47 -1.60 -7.31
C LEU A 162 0.84 -2.16 -6.71
N ASN A 163 1.98 -1.81 -7.32
CA ASN A 163 3.28 -2.42 -7.02
C ASN A 163 4.08 -1.74 -5.89
N THR A 164 3.74 -0.52 -5.50
CA THR A 164 4.50 0.21 -4.48
C THR A 164 3.85 0.06 -3.10
N LEU A 165 4.63 0.24 -2.04
CA LEU A 165 4.08 0.24 -0.68
C LEU A 165 3.17 1.46 -0.43
N PHE A 166 3.35 2.54 -1.20
CA PHE A 166 2.43 3.67 -1.21
C PHE A 166 1.03 3.32 -1.71
N ASN A 167 0.90 2.26 -2.51
CA ASN A 167 -0.40 1.83 -3.04
C ASN A 167 -1.21 0.98 -2.05
N LEU A 168 -0.66 0.58 -0.89
CA LEU A 168 -1.40 -0.22 0.10
C LEU A 168 -2.67 0.48 0.61
N PRO A 169 -2.63 1.75 1.07
CA PRO A 169 -3.83 2.47 1.49
C PRO A 169 -4.84 2.63 0.34
N GLU A 170 -4.37 2.92 -0.87
CA GLU A 170 -5.21 3.03 -2.07
C GLU A 170 -5.89 1.69 -2.41
N THR A 171 -5.18 0.57 -2.30
CA THR A 171 -5.70 -0.77 -2.54
C THR A 171 -6.86 -1.09 -1.61
N TYR A 172 -6.70 -0.81 -0.31
CA TYR A 172 -7.76 -1.00 0.67
C TYR A 172 -8.93 -0.05 0.42
N LEU A 173 -8.65 1.23 0.13
CA LEU A 173 -9.67 2.23 -0.17
C LEU A 173 -10.55 1.83 -1.37
N LEU A 174 -9.96 1.31 -2.44
CA LEU A 174 -10.71 0.81 -3.59
C LEU A 174 -11.69 -0.30 -3.18
N ALA A 175 -11.26 -1.23 -2.35
CA ALA A 175 -12.13 -2.27 -1.81
C ALA A 175 -13.28 -1.68 -0.97
N CYS A 176 -12.99 -0.75 -0.05
CA CYS A 176 -14.01 -0.07 0.74
C CYS A 176 -15.05 0.66 -0.13
N LEU A 177 -14.58 1.38 -1.15
CA LEU A 177 -15.46 2.15 -2.05
C LEU A 177 -16.35 1.23 -2.87
N ILE A 178 -15.80 0.16 -3.43
CA ILE A 178 -16.58 -0.79 -4.22
C ILE A 178 -17.63 -1.47 -3.34
N ASP A 179 -17.26 -1.88 -2.13
CA ASP A 179 -18.21 -2.47 -1.18
C ASP A 179 -19.31 -1.48 -0.79
N TYR A 180 -18.94 -0.24 -0.47
CA TYR A 180 -19.88 0.81 -0.12
C TYR A 180 -20.88 1.12 -1.24
N LEU A 181 -20.38 1.29 -2.48
CA LEU A 181 -21.24 1.59 -3.64
C LEU A 181 -22.12 0.39 -4.01
N THR A 182 -21.61 -0.83 -3.88
CA THR A 182 -22.37 -2.06 -4.13
C THR A 182 -23.53 -2.21 -3.15
N ASN A 183 -23.29 -1.92 -1.86
CA ASN A 183 -24.27 -2.08 -0.80
C ASN A 183 -25.17 -0.83 -0.57
N ALA A 184 -24.99 0.24 -1.34
CA ALA A 184 -25.76 1.47 -1.19
C ALA A 184 -27.26 1.28 -1.52
N PRO A 185 -28.19 1.88 -0.76
CA PRO A 185 -29.62 1.73 -1.03
C PRO A 185 -29.99 2.37 -2.38
N GLY A 186 -30.57 1.57 -3.28
CA GLY A 186 -30.93 2.01 -4.64
C GLY A 186 -29.89 1.68 -5.71
N SER A 187 -28.75 1.11 -5.33
CA SER A 187 -27.75 0.62 -6.28
C SER A 187 -28.33 -0.50 -7.16
N ILE A 188 -28.12 -0.38 -8.47
CA ILE A 188 -28.38 -1.45 -9.42
C ILE A 188 -27.01 -1.93 -9.93
N MET A 189 -26.68 -3.18 -9.59
CA MET A 189 -25.47 -3.83 -10.10
C MET A 189 -25.60 -4.04 -11.60
N GLU A 190 -24.69 -3.45 -12.35
CA GLU A 190 -24.48 -3.69 -13.76
C GLU A 190 -23.20 -4.49 -13.97
N LYS A 191 -23.04 -5.09 -15.15
CA LYS A 191 -21.88 -5.95 -15.42
C LYS A 191 -20.53 -5.23 -15.29
N THR A 192 -20.49 -3.91 -15.47
CA THR A 192 -19.27 -3.08 -15.43
C THR A 192 -19.32 -1.97 -14.39
N GLY A 193 -20.18 -2.09 -13.37
CA GLY A 193 -20.25 -1.08 -12.32
C GLY A 193 -21.59 -1.03 -11.61
N VAL A 194 -21.84 0.11 -10.98
CA VAL A 194 -23.05 0.34 -10.20
C VAL A 194 -23.75 1.58 -10.74
N ARG A 195 -25.04 1.47 -11.03
CA ARG A 195 -25.90 2.63 -11.28
C ARG A 195 -26.58 3.03 -9.96
N ILE A 196 -26.37 4.28 -9.57
CA ILE A 196 -26.96 4.92 -8.37
C ILE A 196 -28.08 5.85 -8.83
#